data_AF-A0A350X373-F1
#
_entry.id   AF-A0A350X373-F1
#
_cell.length_a   1.000
_cell.length_b   1.000
_cell.length_c   1.000
_cell.angle_alpha   90.00
_cell.angle_beta   90.00
_cell.angle_gamma   90.00
#
_symmetry.space_group_name_H-M   'P 1'
#
loop_
_entity.id
_entity.type
_entity.pdbx_description
1 polymer ?
#
loop_
_entity_poly.entity_id
_entity_poly.type
_entity_poly.pdbx_seq_one_letter_code
_entity_poly.pdbx_strand_id
1 'polypeptide(L)'
;MDDLRKVQLYLLDEVAAIFDANNIDYFLDAGTLLGAVRHKGFIPWDDDIDIVIQRKDYDQVITVLNNYLPEDIMFDNTHVDINDIQGTPLTLQYKHSHIKEQDKETDAKIFIDIFIFSPTNASFVKSLFGRLFGRVLVTSRIPYVQSGAYKKNYSKLFVLAMELVKKVPDKYIVNKVQQMRAKYNDEAFIAADYKTWADVKHVHPLDKVFPLTTLAFEGIEYKVPKDTDDYLKIKYGDYMQLPPEDQRQGHHIVEYTIDKMPTNKKRPE
;
A
#
# COMPACT_ATOMS: atom_id res chain seq x y z
N MET A 1 -22.07 2.75 -6.19
CA MET A 1 -21.12 2.56 -5.06
C MET A 1 -21.29 1.21 -4.39
N ASP A 2 -22.51 0.75 -4.12
CA ASP A 2 -22.71 -0.51 -3.38
C ASP A 2 -22.06 -1.74 -4.05
N ASP A 3 -22.25 -1.91 -5.37
CA ASP A 3 -21.65 -3.05 -6.09
C ASP A 3 -20.12 -2.96 -6.20
N LEU A 4 -19.56 -1.76 -6.31
CA LEU A 4 -18.12 -1.55 -6.30
C LEU A 4 -17.52 -2.01 -4.95
N ARG A 5 -18.14 -1.59 -3.84
CA ARG A 5 -17.74 -2.01 -2.50
C ARG A 5 -17.87 -3.52 -2.31
N LYS A 6 -18.94 -4.15 -2.84
CA LYS A 6 -19.10 -5.60 -2.82
C LYS A 6 -17.95 -6.34 -3.51
N VAL A 7 -17.48 -5.82 -4.66
CA VAL A 7 -16.30 -6.38 -5.35
C VAL A 7 -15.02 -6.18 -4.53
N GLN A 8 -14.81 -5.00 -3.96
CA GLN A 8 -13.63 -4.75 -3.12
C GLN A 8 -13.61 -5.61 -1.85
N LEU A 9 -14.76 -5.78 -1.19
CA LEU A 9 -14.91 -6.66 -0.05
C LEU A 9 -14.66 -8.13 -0.43
N TYR A 10 -15.08 -8.56 -1.62
CA TYR A 10 -14.72 -9.87 -2.14
C TYR A 10 -13.21 -10.04 -2.31
N LEU A 11 -12.52 -9.06 -2.92
CA LEU A 11 -11.05 -9.07 -3.04
C LEU A 11 -10.38 -9.14 -1.66
N LEU A 12 -10.87 -8.35 -0.70
CA LEU A 12 -10.37 -8.31 0.68
C LEU A 12 -10.57 -9.66 1.38
N ASP A 13 -11.75 -10.26 1.27
CA ASP A 13 -12.09 -11.55 1.87
C ASP A 13 -11.22 -12.70 1.33
N GLU A 14 -10.91 -12.67 0.03
CA GLU A 14 -10.08 -13.70 -0.60
C GLU A 14 -8.61 -13.54 -0.22
N VAL A 15 -8.05 -12.32 -0.27
CA VAL A 15 -6.66 -12.11 0.11
C VAL A 15 -6.42 -12.34 1.59
N ALA A 16 -7.35 -11.92 2.46
CA ALA A 16 -7.30 -12.18 3.90
C ALA A 16 -7.21 -13.68 4.19
N ALA A 17 -8.09 -14.48 3.56
CA ALA A 17 -8.09 -15.92 3.74
C ALA A 17 -6.80 -16.59 3.23
N ILE A 18 -6.25 -16.13 2.11
CA ILE A 18 -4.96 -16.60 1.59
C ILE A 18 -3.83 -16.28 2.56
N PHE A 19 -3.79 -15.05 3.09
CA PHE A 19 -2.75 -14.63 4.03
C PHE A 19 -2.83 -15.38 5.36
N ASP A 20 -4.03 -15.54 5.92
CA ASP A 20 -4.23 -16.30 7.16
C ASP A 20 -3.84 -17.78 7.00
N ALA A 21 -4.23 -18.42 5.89
CA ALA A 21 -3.85 -19.80 5.60
C ALA A 21 -2.33 -20.00 5.44
N ASN A 22 -1.58 -18.94 5.12
CA ASN A 22 -0.14 -18.96 4.90
C ASN A 22 0.66 -18.30 6.04
N ASN A 23 0.01 -17.96 7.17
CA ASN A 23 0.63 -17.28 8.31
C ASN A 23 1.32 -15.95 7.94
N ILE A 24 0.72 -15.21 7.01
CA ILE A 24 1.18 -13.87 6.61
C ILE A 24 0.39 -12.84 7.43
N ASP A 25 1.11 -11.98 8.14
CA ASP A 25 0.48 -10.86 8.84
C ASP A 25 0.14 -9.75 7.85
N TYR A 26 -1.13 -9.34 7.88
CA TYR A 26 -1.63 -8.16 7.22
C TYR A 26 -2.52 -7.38 8.18
N PHE A 27 -2.79 -6.11 7.91
CA PHE A 27 -3.79 -5.36 8.67
C PHE A 27 -4.44 -4.27 7.80
N LEU A 28 -5.67 -3.86 8.14
CA LEU A 28 -6.34 -2.73 7.50
C LEU A 28 -5.56 -1.43 7.76
N ASP A 29 -5.41 -0.58 6.75
CA ASP A 29 -4.74 0.72 6.88
C ASP A 29 -5.60 1.86 6.34
N ALA A 30 -5.11 3.09 6.51
CA ALA A 30 -5.61 4.29 5.86
C ALA A 30 -7.13 4.53 6.04
N GLY A 31 -7.84 4.87 4.96
CA GLY A 31 -9.28 5.10 4.96
C GLY A 31 -10.07 3.88 5.42
N THR A 32 -9.60 2.68 5.09
CA THR A 32 -10.23 1.41 5.47
C THR A 32 -10.20 1.19 6.99
N LEU A 33 -9.04 1.35 7.64
CA LEU A 33 -8.93 1.23 9.10
C LEU A 33 -9.73 2.32 9.81
N LEU A 34 -9.64 3.55 9.32
CA LEU A 34 -10.42 4.67 9.85
C LEU A 34 -11.93 4.41 9.74
N GLY A 35 -12.37 3.86 8.62
CA GLY A 35 -13.74 3.42 8.37
C GLY A 35 -14.19 2.35 9.36
N ALA A 36 -13.39 1.30 9.56
CA ALA A 36 -13.68 0.24 10.52
C ALA A 36 -13.89 0.80 11.94
N VAL A 37 -13.05 1.74 12.36
CA VAL A 37 -13.17 2.38 13.69
C VAL A 37 -14.39 3.29 13.78
N ARG A 38 -14.52 4.24 12.85
CA ARG A 38 -15.45 5.37 12.94
C ARG A 38 -16.85 5.06 12.39
N HIS A 39 -16.94 4.24 11.35
CA HIS A 39 -18.18 3.95 10.61
C HIS A 39 -18.61 2.48 10.69
N LYS A 40 -17.76 1.59 11.24
CA LYS A 40 -17.96 0.12 11.26
C LYS A 40 -17.99 -0.51 9.87
N GLY A 41 -17.40 0.18 8.90
CA GLY A 41 -17.49 -0.11 7.47
C GLY A 41 -16.82 1.00 6.67
N PHE A 42 -17.16 1.14 5.39
CA PHE A 42 -16.58 2.20 4.56
C PHE A 42 -16.87 3.60 5.11
N ILE A 43 -15.91 4.50 4.94
CA ILE A 43 -16.19 5.94 5.03
C ILE A 43 -17.16 6.28 3.87
N PRO A 44 -18.25 7.05 4.08
CA PRO A 44 -19.33 7.16 3.10
C PRO A 44 -18.92 7.63 1.70
N TRP A 45 -17.92 8.50 1.61
CA TRP A 45 -17.39 9.04 0.36
C TRP A 45 -16.16 8.30 -0.17
N ASP A 46 -15.69 7.27 0.53
CA ASP A 46 -14.47 6.53 0.19
C ASP A 46 -14.76 5.38 -0.77
N ASP A 47 -13.81 5.12 -1.64
CA ASP A 47 -13.91 4.22 -2.79
C ASP A 47 -12.74 3.24 -2.92
N ASP A 48 -11.90 3.10 -1.90
CA ASP A 48 -10.76 2.17 -1.86
C ASP A 48 -10.78 1.19 -0.67
N ILE A 49 -9.92 0.17 -0.79
CA ILE A 49 -9.53 -0.69 0.34
C ILE A 49 -8.01 -0.78 0.35
N ASP A 50 -7.44 -0.44 1.50
CA ASP A 50 -6.01 -0.45 1.76
C ASP A 50 -5.70 -1.45 2.87
N ILE A 51 -4.81 -2.40 2.58
CA ILE A 51 -4.21 -3.27 3.59
C ILE A 51 -2.69 -3.14 3.55
N VAL A 52 -2.05 -3.48 4.66
CA VAL A 52 -0.60 -3.45 4.81
C VAL A 52 -0.07 -4.84 5.10
N ILE A 53 1.08 -5.17 4.51
CA ILE A 53 1.93 -6.30 4.88
C ILE A 53 3.30 -5.81 5.36
N GLN A 54 4.01 -6.65 6.12
CA GLN A 54 5.41 -6.39 6.43
C GLN A 54 6.30 -6.77 5.24
N ARG A 55 7.34 -5.98 4.98
CA ARG A 55 8.31 -6.26 3.91
C ARG A 55 9.01 -7.60 4.09
N LYS A 56 9.19 -8.09 5.32
CA LYS A 56 9.77 -9.42 5.58
C LYS A 56 8.95 -10.54 4.92
N ASP A 57 7.65 -10.33 4.75
CA ASP A 57 6.71 -11.31 4.20
C ASP A 57 6.49 -11.11 2.68
N TYR A 58 7.02 -10.04 2.10
CA TYR A 58 6.77 -9.66 0.71
C TYR A 58 7.09 -10.78 -0.30
N ASP A 59 8.26 -11.42 -0.20
CA ASP A 59 8.65 -12.47 -1.14
C ASP A 59 7.70 -13.70 -1.04
N GLN A 60 7.23 -14.00 0.18
CA GLN A 60 6.22 -15.01 0.41
C GLN A 60 4.85 -14.57 -0.14
N VAL A 61 4.46 -13.30 0.06
CA VAL A 61 3.24 -12.70 -0.50
C VAL A 61 3.20 -12.85 -2.01
N ILE A 62 4.27 -12.47 -2.72
CA ILE A 62 4.37 -12.65 -4.18
C ILE A 62 4.16 -14.12 -4.56
N THR A 63 4.77 -15.04 -3.81
CA THR A 63 4.63 -16.48 -4.06
C THR A 63 3.19 -16.95 -3.87
N VAL A 64 2.52 -16.57 -2.78
CA VAL A 64 1.15 -17.04 -2.50
C VAL A 64 0.13 -16.42 -3.45
N LEU A 65 0.27 -15.14 -3.79
CA LEU A 65 -0.64 -14.47 -4.72
C LEU A 65 -0.54 -15.06 -6.13
N ASN A 66 0.65 -15.47 -6.58
CA ASN A 66 0.79 -16.14 -7.88
C ASN A 66 0.18 -17.55 -7.93
N ASN A 67 0.01 -18.22 -6.79
CA ASN A 67 -0.36 -19.64 -6.75
C ASN A 67 -1.77 -19.91 -6.24
N TYR A 68 -2.34 -19.03 -5.42
CA TYR A 68 -3.57 -19.31 -4.68
C TYR A 68 -4.72 -18.33 -4.98
N LEU A 69 -4.52 -17.34 -5.85
CA LEU A 69 -5.61 -16.44 -6.23
C LEU A 69 -6.71 -17.19 -7.02
N PRO A 70 -7.99 -16.90 -6.73
CA PRO A 70 -9.11 -17.31 -7.58
C PRO A 70 -8.95 -16.90 -9.04
N GLU A 71 -9.58 -17.66 -9.95
CA GLU A 71 -9.46 -17.43 -11.40
C GLU A 71 -9.97 -16.06 -11.87
N ASP A 72 -10.86 -15.41 -11.13
CA ASP A 72 -11.47 -14.11 -11.41
C ASP A 72 -10.73 -12.94 -10.74
N ILE A 73 -9.67 -13.21 -9.98
CA ILE A 73 -8.77 -12.20 -9.42
C ILE A 73 -7.44 -12.22 -10.19
N MET A 74 -6.88 -11.05 -10.47
CA MET A 74 -5.53 -10.91 -11.02
C MET A 74 -4.64 -10.11 -10.08
N PHE A 75 -3.35 -10.44 -10.13
CA PHE A 75 -2.28 -9.72 -9.45
C PHE A 75 -1.24 -9.33 -10.50
N ASP A 76 -0.92 -8.04 -10.60
CA ASP A 76 0.14 -7.57 -11.49
C ASP A 76 1.53 -7.83 -10.88
N ASN A 77 2.22 -8.83 -11.43
CA ASN A 77 3.56 -9.24 -11.02
C ASN A 77 4.68 -8.78 -11.99
N THR A 78 4.38 -7.90 -12.96
CA THR A 78 5.33 -7.53 -14.03
C THR A 78 6.52 -6.71 -13.54
N HIS A 79 6.33 -5.93 -12.47
CA HIS A 79 7.31 -4.98 -11.96
C HIS A 79 7.63 -5.15 -10.47
N VAL A 80 7.53 -6.36 -9.93
CA VAL A 80 7.70 -6.67 -8.49
C VAL A 80 8.98 -6.05 -7.90
N ASP A 81 10.14 -6.25 -8.52
CA ASP A 81 11.41 -5.70 -8.01
C ASP A 81 11.41 -4.16 -7.98
N ILE A 82 10.83 -3.53 -9.00
CA ILE A 82 10.76 -2.06 -9.11
C ILE A 82 9.72 -1.53 -8.12
N ASN A 83 8.60 -2.21 -7.95
CA ASN A 83 7.53 -1.87 -7.02
C ASN A 83 8.02 -1.91 -5.58
N ASP A 84 8.82 -2.91 -5.20
CA ASP A 84 9.47 -2.97 -3.88
C ASP A 84 10.43 -1.78 -3.66
N ILE A 85 11.27 -1.44 -4.64
CA ILE A 85 12.17 -0.27 -4.54
C ILE A 85 11.37 1.03 -4.40
N GLN A 86 10.30 1.18 -5.17
CA GLN A 86 9.50 2.40 -5.23
C GLN A 86 8.46 2.49 -4.11
N GLY A 87 8.22 1.40 -3.39
CA GLY A 87 7.08 1.27 -2.48
C GLY A 87 5.76 1.51 -3.20
N THR A 88 5.69 1.09 -4.45
CA THR A 88 4.43 1.01 -5.18
C THR A 88 3.65 -0.15 -4.56
N PRO A 89 2.38 0.06 -4.18
CA PRO A 89 1.55 -1.03 -3.69
C PRO A 89 1.44 -2.16 -4.70
N LEU A 90 1.22 -3.36 -4.17
CA LEU A 90 0.70 -4.45 -4.97
C LEU A 90 -0.81 -4.24 -5.12
N THR A 91 -1.34 -4.44 -6.33
CA THR A 91 -2.77 -4.29 -6.58
C THR A 91 -3.39 -5.64 -6.88
N LEU A 92 -4.48 -5.96 -6.20
CA LEU A 92 -5.34 -7.08 -6.57
C LEU A 92 -6.54 -6.53 -7.30
N GLN A 93 -6.80 -7.09 -8.48
CA GLN A 93 -7.77 -6.55 -9.43
C GLN A 93 -8.81 -7.61 -9.77
N TYR A 94 -10.07 -7.20 -9.86
CA TYR A 94 -11.16 -8.09 -10.26
C TYR A 94 -11.33 -8.11 -11.79
N LYS A 95 -11.16 -9.28 -12.41
CA LYS A 95 -11.07 -9.42 -13.88
C LYS A 95 -12.33 -8.98 -14.62
N HIS A 96 -13.50 -9.19 -14.03
CA HIS A 96 -14.81 -8.92 -14.63
C HIS A 96 -15.36 -7.54 -14.27
N SER A 97 -14.47 -6.55 -14.17
CA SER A 97 -14.84 -5.16 -13.91
C SER A 97 -14.07 -4.21 -14.78
N HIS A 98 -14.52 -2.96 -14.86
CA HIS A 98 -13.83 -1.86 -15.51
C HIS A 98 -14.08 -0.59 -14.70
N ILE A 99 -13.07 0.25 -14.53
CA ILE A 99 -13.17 1.56 -13.89
C ILE A 99 -12.57 2.63 -14.77
N LYS A 100 -13.13 3.83 -14.66
CA LYS A 100 -12.59 5.04 -15.26
C LYS A 100 -12.24 6.01 -14.15
N GLU A 101 -10.95 6.33 -14.06
CA GLU A 101 -10.44 7.29 -13.09
C GLU A 101 -10.37 8.68 -13.69
N GLN A 102 -10.50 9.70 -12.84
CA GLN A 102 -10.30 11.08 -13.26
C GLN A 102 -8.87 11.24 -13.81
N ASP A 103 -8.74 11.63 -15.08
CA ASP A 103 -7.48 11.87 -15.80
C ASP A 103 -6.66 10.64 -16.26
N LYS A 104 -7.24 9.43 -16.28
CA LYS A 104 -6.61 8.25 -16.92
C LYS A 104 -7.46 7.67 -18.04
N GLU A 105 -6.87 7.51 -19.23
CA GLU A 105 -7.51 6.86 -20.39
C GLU A 105 -7.43 5.32 -20.35
N THR A 106 -6.90 4.73 -19.28
CA THR A 106 -6.61 3.30 -19.21
C THR A 106 -7.83 2.49 -18.77
N ASP A 107 -7.99 1.31 -19.38
CA ASP A 107 -8.96 0.28 -18.98
C ASP A 107 -8.56 -0.39 -17.65
N ALA A 108 -8.73 0.33 -16.55
CA ALA A 108 -8.41 -0.15 -15.21
C ALA A 108 -9.51 -1.07 -14.66
N LYS A 109 -9.17 -1.89 -13.67
CA LYS A 109 -10.08 -2.83 -13.00
C LYS A 109 -10.41 -2.35 -11.60
N ILE A 110 -11.54 -2.74 -11.02
CA ILE A 110 -11.78 -2.54 -9.58
C ILE A 110 -10.68 -3.27 -8.81
N PHE A 111 -10.08 -2.60 -7.84
CA PHE A 111 -8.92 -3.12 -7.14
C PHE A 111 -8.94 -2.82 -5.63
N ILE A 112 -8.03 -3.48 -4.93
CA ILE A 112 -7.59 -3.13 -3.57
C ILE A 112 -6.06 -3.01 -3.57
N ASP A 113 -5.53 -2.17 -2.68
CA ASP A 113 -4.11 -1.92 -2.55
C ASP A 113 -3.51 -2.67 -1.35
N ILE A 114 -2.33 -3.27 -1.58
CA ILE A 114 -1.53 -3.94 -0.57
C ILE A 114 -0.22 -3.17 -0.43
N PHE A 115 -0.17 -2.34 0.61
CA PHE A 115 0.93 -1.50 1.00
C PHE A 115 2.02 -2.33 1.67
N ILE A 116 3.27 -1.92 1.47
CA ILE A 116 4.43 -2.62 2.01
C ILE A 116 5.09 -1.76 3.06
N PHE A 117 5.12 -2.26 4.28
CA PHE A 117 5.69 -1.57 5.41
C PHE A 117 7.02 -2.20 5.80
N SER A 118 8.05 -1.37 6.02
CA SER A 118 9.39 -1.85 6.38
C SER A 118 9.79 -1.33 7.75
N PRO A 119 10.27 -2.21 8.66
CA PRO A 119 10.96 -1.78 9.87
C PRO A 119 12.13 -0.85 9.51
N THR A 120 12.27 0.24 10.26
CA THR A 120 13.30 1.24 9.99
C THR A 120 13.68 2.05 11.21
N ASN A 121 14.90 2.58 11.20
CA ASN A 121 15.34 3.54 12.20
C ASN A 121 14.76 4.93 11.90
N ALA A 122 13.86 5.40 12.77
CA ALA A 122 13.22 6.70 12.65
C ALA A 122 14.21 7.86 12.48
N SER A 123 15.33 7.86 13.22
CA SER A 123 16.35 8.90 13.11
C SER A 123 17.05 8.88 11.74
N PHE A 124 17.30 7.69 11.19
CA PHE A 124 17.91 7.56 9.87
C PHE A 124 16.98 8.10 8.78
N VAL A 125 15.73 7.64 8.73
CA VAL A 125 14.78 8.07 7.68
C VAL A 125 14.38 9.54 7.81
N LYS A 126 14.39 10.11 9.02
CA LYS A 126 14.15 11.55 9.24
C LYS A 126 15.40 12.41 8.95
N SER A 127 16.59 11.83 8.91
CA SER A 127 17.83 12.57 8.63
C SER A 127 17.86 13.10 7.19
N LEU A 128 18.57 14.22 6.95
CA LEU A 128 18.77 14.75 5.60
C LEU A 128 19.44 13.72 4.67
N PHE A 129 20.40 12.96 5.20
CA PHE A 129 21.12 11.94 4.44
C PHE A 129 20.20 10.78 4.04
N GLY A 130 19.42 10.24 4.97
CA GLY A 130 18.46 9.17 4.70
C GLY A 130 17.42 9.58 3.66
N ARG A 131 16.87 10.80 3.78
CA ARG A 131 15.94 11.36 2.79
C ARG A 131 16.56 11.53 1.41
N LEU A 132 17.78 12.09 1.33
CA LEU A 132 18.46 12.27 0.05
C LEU A 132 18.81 10.93 -0.61
N PHE A 133 19.28 9.97 0.20
CA PHE A 133 19.61 8.63 -0.27
C PHE A 133 18.38 7.89 -0.80
N GLY A 134 17.29 7.88 -0.03
CA GLY A 134 15.99 7.35 -0.46
C GLY A 134 15.53 7.99 -1.75
N ARG A 135 15.54 9.33 -1.82
CA ARG A 135 15.13 10.07 -3.02
C ARG A 135 15.92 9.64 -4.24
N VAL A 136 17.25 9.56 -4.16
CA VAL A 136 18.09 9.15 -5.31
C VAL A 136 17.77 7.73 -5.77
N LEU A 137 17.63 6.78 -4.85
CA LEU A 137 17.32 5.39 -5.20
C LEU A 137 15.99 5.30 -5.96
N VAL A 138 14.96 5.94 -5.42
CA VAL A 138 13.58 5.86 -5.89
C VAL A 138 13.41 6.61 -7.19
N THR A 139 13.84 7.87 -7.24
CA THR A 139 13.66 8.71 -8.43
C THR A 139 14.46 8.20 -9.60
N SER A 140 15.64 7.60 -9.38
CA SER A 140 16.46 7.07 -10.48
C SER A 140 15.76 6.00 -11.33
N ARG A 141 14.69 5.36 -10.82
CA ARG A 141 13.96 4.27 -11.48
C ARG A 141 12.58 4.64 -11.99
N ILE A 142 12.11 5.86 -11.73
CA ILE A 142 10.82 6.33 -12.26
C ILE A 142 10.93 6.49 -13.80
N PRO A 143 9.95 6.03 -14.59
CA PRO A 143 9.98 6.15 -16.06
C PRO A 143 10.26 7.58 -16.57
N TYR A 144 9.70 8.60 -15.91
CA TYR A 144 10.00 10.02 -16.17
C TYR A 144 11.49 10.39 -16.02
N VAL A 145 12.17 9.77 -15.06
CA VAL A 145 13.61 9.96 -14.87
C VAL A 145 14.40 9.14 -15.89
N GLN A 146 13.90 7.97 -16.29
CA GLN A 146 14.50 7.19 -17.39
C GLN A 146 14.43 7.92 -18.74
N SER A 147 13.35 8.67 -19.02
CA SER A 147 13.22 9.46 -20.26
C SER A 147 14.15 10.69 -20.32
N GLY A 148 14.79 11.06 -19.21
CA GLY A 148 15.72 12.20 -19.14
C GLY A 148 15.05 13.57 -19.00
N ALA A 149 13.71 13.63 -18.98
CA ALA A 149 12.93 14.87 -18.87
C ALA A 149 13.21 15.65 -17.57
N TYR A 150 13.59 14.93 -16.50
CA TYR A 150 13.92 15.49 -15.18
C TYR A 150 15.14 16.42 -15.16
N LYS A 151 16.07 16.30 -16.13
CA LYS A 151 17.38 16.96 -16.08
C LYS A 151 17.30 18.50 -16.02
N LYS A 152 16.18 19.08 -16.44
CA LYS A 152 15.93 20.53 -16.42
C LYS A 152 15.56 21.08 -15.03
N ASN A 153 15.06 20.22 -14.13
CA ASN A 153 14.47 20.62 -12.85
C ASN A 153 15.37 20.29 -11.64
N TYR A 154 16.56 19.74 -11.85
CA TYR A 154 17.46 19.28 -10.79
C TYR A 154 18.90 19.77 -10.98
N SER A 155 19.65 19.87 -9.87
CA SER A 155 21.05 20.28 -9.90
C SER A 155 21.92 19.28 -10.68
N LYS A 156 22.99 19.75 -11.33
CA LYS A 156 23.92 18.90 -12.09
C LYS A 156 24.52 17.76 -11.27
N LEU A 157 24.80 18.00 -9.98
CA LEU A 157 25.30 16.99 -9.06
C LEU A 157 24.25 15.90 -8.78
N PHE A 158 22.99 16.29 -8.58
CA PHE A 158 21.89 15.34 -8.37
C PHE A 158 21.61 14.51 -9.62
N VAL A 159 21.67 15.13 -10.80
CA VAL A 159 21.57 14.43 -12.10
C VAL A 159 22.69 13.40 -12.24
N LEU A 160 23.94 13.78 -11.96
CA LEU A 160 25.08 12.85 -12.01
C LEU A 160 24.89 11.65 -11.07
N ALA A 161 24.47 11.90 -9.83
CA ALA A 161 24.20 10.83 -8.86
C ALA A 161 23.16 9.83 -9.40
N MET A 162 22.04 10.32 -9.94
CA MET A 162 21.03 9.44 -10.52
C MET A 162 21.52 8.65 -11.73
N GLU A 163 22.29 9.27 -12.63
CA GLU A 163 22.85 8.58 -13.81
C GLU A 163 23.86 7.48 -13.42
N LEU A 164 24.55 7.62 -12.29
CA LEU A 164 25.38 6.55 -11.73
C LEU A 164 24.52 5.43 -11.13
N VAL A 165 23.51 5.78 -10.32
CA VAL A 165 22.62 4.79 -9.70
C VAL A 165 21.83 4.01 -10.76
N LYS A 166 21.42 4.62 -11.87
CA LYS A 166 20.76 3.97 -13.03
C LYS A 166 21.50 2.75 -13.60
N LYS A 167 22.82 2.71 -13.48
CA LYS A 167 23.63 1.61 -14.02
C LYS A 167 23.71 0.39 -13.10
N VAL A 168 23.23 0.51 -11.86
CA VAL A 168 23.25 -0.57 -10.88
C VAL A 168 22.04 -1.49 -11.10
N PRO A 169 22.20 -2.81 -11.18
CA PRO A 169 21.07 -3.72 -11.34
C PRO A 169 20.04 -3.59 -10.20
N ASP A 170 18.75 -3.61 -10.52
CA ASP A 170 17.66 -3.42 -9.55
C ASP A 170 17.74 -4.41 -8.40
N LYS A 171 17.98 -5.69 -8.71
CA LYS A 171 18.17 -6.75 -7.71
C LYS A 171 19.32 -6.47 -6.73
N TYR A 172 20.40 -5.80 -7.17
CA TYR A 172 21.49 -5.42 -6.28
C TYR A 172 21.06 -4.29 -5.34
N ILE A 173 20.31 -3.30 -5.84
CA ILE A 173 19.76 -2.21 -5.03
C ILE A 173 18.79 -2.78 -4.00
N VAL A 174 17.82 -3.61 -4.42
CA VAL A 174 16.88 -4.31 -3.52
C VAL A 174 17.65 -5.01 -2.42
N ASN A 175 18.59 -5.89 -2.77
CA ASN A 175 19.38 -6.63 -1.79
C ASN A 175 20.13 -5.70 -0.82
N LYS A 176 20.69 -4.58 -1.30
CA LYS A 176 21.43 -3.65 -0.44
C LYS A 176 20.51 -2.87 0.49
N VAL A 177 19.36 -2.40 0.00
CA VAL A 177 18.33 -1.73 0.80
C VAL A 177 17.78 -2.69 1.85
N GLN A 178 17.53 -3.94 1.47
CA GLN A 178 17.07 -4.99 2.37
C GLN A 178 18.11 -5.31 3.46
N GLN A 179 19.39 -5.44 3.10
CA GLN A 179 20.47 -5.59 4.09
C GLN A 179 20.55 -4.40 5.06
N MET A 180 20.27 -3.18 4.60
CA MET A 180 20.21 -2.02 5.48
C MET A 180 18.99 -2.06 6.40
N ARG A 181 17.82 -2.45 5.88
CA ARG A 181 16.56 -2.58 6.65
C ARG A 181 16.65 -3.67 7.71
N ALA A 182 17.26 -4.81 7.39
CA ALA A 182 17.41 -5.96 8.29
C ALA A 182 18.13 -5.63 9.60
N LYS A 183 18.98 -4.59 9.62
CA LYS A 183 19.66 -4.10 10.83
C LYS A 183 18.72 -3.49 11.86
N TYR A 184 17.48 -3.22 11.47
CA TYR A 184 16.49 -2.49 12.27
C TYR A 184 15.25 -3.34 12.56
N ASN A 185 15.27 -4.65 12.28
CA ASN A 185 14.10 -5.51 12.40
C ASN A 185 13.57 -5.64 13.84
N ASP A 186 14.41 -5.46 14.86
CA ASP A 186 14.06 -5.79 16.26
C ASP A 186 13.87 -4.57 17.18
N GLU A 187 14.27 -3.37 16.75
CA GLU A 187 14.28 -2.16 17.61
C GLU A 187 13.48 -0.99 17.02
N ALA A 188 12.86 -1.16 15.86
CA ALA A 188 12.61 -0.01 14.99
C ALA A 188 11.24 0.02 14.33
N PHE A 189 10.62 1.20 14.45
CA PHE A 189 9.35 1.62 13.91
C PHE A 189 9.05 1.13 12.48
N ILE A 190 7.76 1.06 12.18
CA ILE A 190 7.27 0.87 10.82
C ILE A 190 7.05 2.22 10.16
N ALA A 191 7.69 2.44 9.01
CA ALA A 191 7.42 3.63 8.21
C ALA A 191 6.31 3.37 7.20
N ALA A 192 5.27 4.21 7.24
CA ALA A 192 4.25 4.31 6.20
C ALA A 192 4.55 5.54 5.32
N ASP A 193 4.61 5.34 4.01
CA ASP A 193 4.07 6.24 2.96
C ASP A 193 4.69 5.98 1.58
N TYR A 194 3.87 6.21 0.56
CA TYR A 194 4.14 6.05 -0.87
C TYR A 194 5.23 6.99 -1.39
N LYS A 195 6.02 6.51 -2.35
CA LYS A 195 7.27 7.13 -2.84
C LYS A 195 8.34 7.17 -1.73
N THR A 196 8.57 6.01 -1.14
CA THR A 196 9.75 5.49 -0.41
C THR A 196 10.81 6.48 0.10
N TRP A 197 11.08 6.36 1.41
CA TRP A 197 12.25 6.86 2.18
C TRP A 197 12.56 8.37 2.13
N ALA A 198 12.16 9.08 1.09
CA ALA A 198 12.41 10.51 0.90
C ALA A 198 11.46 11.36 1.75
N ASP A 199 10.21 10.91 1.86
CA ASP A 199 9.09 11.68 2.42
C ASP A 199 8.29 10.85 3.44
N VAL A 200 8.96 10.11 4.32
CA VAL A 200 8.30 9.37 5.42
C VAL A 200 7.58 10.37 6.33
N LYS A 201 6.25 10.36 6.34
CA LYS A 201 5.44 11.21 7.24
C LYS A 201 5.06 10.48 8.52
N HIS A 202 4.71 9.20 8.41
CA HIS A 202 4.18 8.42 9.51
C HIS A 202 5.15 7.31 9.92
N VAL A 203 5.41 7.22 11.23
CA VAL A 203 6.35 6.27 11.81
C VAL A 203 5.70 5.70 13.06
N HIS A 204 5.31 4.43 13.01
CA HIS A 204 4.55 3.76 14.06
C HIS A 204 5.46 2.83 14.88
N PRO A 205 5.46 2.89 16.22
CA PRO A 205 6.24 1.96 17.05
C PRO A 205 5.79 0.51 16.83
N LEU A 206 6.74 -0.43 16.71
CA LEU A 206 6.41 -1.84 16.44
C LEU A 206 5.53 -2.47 17.53
N ASP A 207 5.79 -2.13 18.80
CA ASP A 207 5.04 -2.63 19.98
C ASP A 207 3.62 -2.06 20.11
N LYS A 208 3.36 -0.97 19.38
CA LYS A 208 2.03 -0.36 19.20
C LYS A 208 1.26 -0.96 18.04
N VAL A 209 1.95 -1.53 17.05
CA VAL A 209 1.31 -2.23 15.92
C VAL A 209 1.09 -3.70 16.24
N PHE A 210 2.09 -4.37 16.81
CA PHE A 210 2.11 -5.82 17.03
C PHE A 210 2.03 -6.20 18.52
N PRO A 211 1.52 -7.41 18.86
CA PRO A 211 0.83 -8.33 17.97
C PRO A 211 -0.50 -7.74 17.47
N LEU A 212 -0.92 -8.11 16.27
CA LEU A 212 -2.17 -7.63 15.69
C LEU A 212 -3.37 -8.07 16.54
N THR A 213 -4.45 -7.28 16.48
CA THR A 213 -5.78 -7.63 17.01
C THR A 213 -6.79 -7.64 15.86
N THR A 214 -8.07 -7.86 16.14
CA THR A 214 -9.13 -7.76 15.12
C THR A 214 -10.12 -6.64 15.40
N LEU A 215 -10.76 -6.16 14.34
CA LEU A 215 -11.89 -5.24 14.38
C LEU A 215 -12.86 -5.54 13.23
N ALA A 216 -14.16 -5.38 13.48
CA ALA A 216 -15.19 -5.49 12.44
C ALA A 216 -15.09 -4.37 11.39
N PHE A 217 -15.12 -4.76 10.12
CA PHE A 217 -15.31 -3.89 8.95
C PHE A 217 -16.34 -4.55 8.02
N GLU A 218 -17.47 -3.87 7.80
CA GLU A 218 -18.60 -4.42 7.03
C GLU A 218 -19.07 -5.77 7.59
N GLY A 219 -19.13 -5.88 8.92
CA GLY A 219 -19.61 -7.08 9.64
C GLY A 219 -18.64 -8.27 9.70
N ILE A 220 -17.45 -8.18 9.11
CA ILE A 220 -16.42 -9.22 9.14
C ILE A 220 -15.21 -8.74 9.95
N GLU A 221 -14.63 -9.62 10.76
CA GLU A 221 -13.43 -9.34 11.55
C GLU A 221 -12.18 -9.40 10.67
N TYR A 222 -11.38 -8.34 10.71
CA TYR A 222 -10.08 -8.28 10.05
C TYR A 222 -8.98 -7.88 11.02
N LYS A 223 -7.75 -8.26 10.68
CA LYS A 223 -6.56 -7.84 11.44
C LYS A 223 -6.38 -6.33 11.38
N VAL A 224 -6.06 -5.73 12.52
CA VAL A 224 -5.76 -4.30 12.72
C VAL A 224 -4.58 -4.13 13.69
N PRO A 225 -3.90 -2.97 13.71
CA PRO A 225 -2.85 -2.68 14.69
C PRO A 225 -3.36 -2.80 16.13
N LYS A 226 -2.53 -3.34 17.03
CA LYS A 226 -2.82 -3.51 18.47
C LYS A 226 -3.40 -2.25 19.11
N ASP A 227 -2.72 -1.13 18.93
CA ASP A 227 -3.11 0.19 19.42
C ASP A 227 -3.62 1.02 18.24
N THR A 228 -4.81 0.65 17.76
CA THR A 228 -5.44 1.26 16.58
C THR A 228 -5.67 2.77 16.77
N ASP A 229 -5.97 3.22 18.00
CA ASP A 229 -6.17 4.65 18.31
C ASP A 229 -4.86 5.45 18.18
N ASP A 230 -3.75 4.96 18.76
CA ASP A 230 -2.42 5.56 18.59
C ASP A 230 -2.01 5.58 17.12
N TYR A 231 -2.26 4.48 16.41
CA TYR A 231 -1.97 4.35 14.99
C TYR A 231 -2.70 5.42 14.16
N LEU A 232 -4.02 5.58 14.33
CA LEU A 232 -4.81 6.58 13.61
C LEU A 232 -4.47 8.02 14.04
N LYS A 233 -4.12 8.27 15.31
CA LYS A 233 -3.63 9.58 15.78
C LYS A 233 -2.32 9.99 15.13
N ILE A 234 -1.38 9.07 14.98
CA ILE A 234 -0.12 9.34 14.27
C ILE A 234 -0.39 9.71 12.80
N LYS A 235 -1.38 9.08 12.15
CA LYS A 235 -1.67 9.27 10.72
C LYS A 235 -2.53 10.52 10.44
N TYR A 236 -3.54 10.78 11.27
CA TYR A 236 -4.59 11.76 10.97
C TYR A 236 -4.82 12.81 12.08
N GLY A 237 -4.16 12.70 13.24
CA GLY A 237 -4.42 13.58 14.38
C GLY A 237 -5.78 13.28 15.03
N ASP A 238 -6.65 14.30 15.14
CA ASP A 238 -8.01 14.13 15.67
C ASP A 238 -8.94 13.49 14.62
N TYR A 239 -8.73 12.20 14.39
CA TYR A 239 -9.34 11.44 13.30
C TYR A 239 -10.85 11.19 13.48
N MET A 240 -11.39 11.40 14.68
CA MET A 240 -12.82 11.27 14.95
C MET A 240 -13.59 12.51 14.49
N GLN A 241 -12.94 13.65 14.38
CA GLN A 241 -13.51 14.83 13.74
C GLN A 241 -13.64 14.59 12.23
N LEU A 242 -14.85 14.75 11.70
CA LEU A 242 -15.07 14.65 10.26
C LEU A 242 -14.42 15.84 9.55
N PRO A 243 -13.82 15.62 8.36
CA PRO A 243 -13.38 16.74 7.54
C PRO A 243 -14.58 17.60 7.11
N PRO A 244 -14.36 18.88 6.78
CA PRO A 244 -15.35 19.74 6.12
C PRO A 244 -15.99 19.08 4.90
N GLU A 245 -17.26 19.40 4.61
CA GLU A 245 -18.03 18.72 3.53
C GLU A 245 -17.40 18.87 2.14
N ASP A 246 -16.78 20.01 1.86
CA ASP A 246 -16.06 20.28 0.61
C ASP A 246 -14.79 19.43 0.43
N GLN A 247 -14.30 18.83 1.51
CA GLN A 247 -13.15 17.92 1.52
C GLN A 247 -13.56 16.44 1.56
N ARG A 248 -14.87 16.13 1.58
CA ARG A 248 -15.41 14.76 1.58
C ARG A 248 -15.58 14.27 0.15
N GLN A 249 -14.45 13.98 -0.50
CA GLN A 249 -14.41 13.49 -1.88
C GLN A 249 -13.80 12.08 -1.87
N GLY A 250 -14.33 11.21 -2.74
CA GLY A 250 -13.69 9.93 -3.04
C GLY A 250 -12.39 10.15 -3.81
N HIS A 251 -11.54 9.13 -3.84
CA HIS A 251 -10.19 9.32 -4.32
C HIS A 251 -10.16 9.46 -5.84
N HIS A 252 -10.72 8.51 -6.61
CA HIS A 252 -10.35 8.42 -8.02
C HIS A 252 -11.43 7.93 -9.00
N ILE A 253 -12.45 7.19 -8.57
CA ILE A 253 -13.33 6.45 -9.50
C ILE A 253 -14.55 7.29 -9.91
N VAL A 254 -14.64 7.62 -11.21
CA VAL A 254 -15.74 8.42 -11.78
C VAL A 254 -16.85 7.53 -12.33
N GLU A 255 -16.48 6.45 -13.01
CA GLU A 255 -17.40 5.47 -13.60
C GLU A 255 -16.87 4.05 -13.38
N TYR A 256 -17.77 3.07 -13.25
CA TYR A 256 -17.40 1.66 -13.21
C TYR A 256 -18.46 0.78 -13.86
N THR A 257 -18.03 -0.37 -14.41
CA THR A 257 -18.90 -1.46 -14.84
C THR A 257 -18.42 -2.79 -14.25
N ILE A 258 -19.36 -3.70 -14.01
CA ILE A 258 -19.07 -5.05 -13.53
C ILE A 258 -19.81 -6.01 -14.44
N ASP A 259 -19.06 -6.78 -15.23
CA ASP A 259 -19.62 -7.69 -16.23
C ASP A 259 -20.23 -8.93 -15.57
N LYS A 260 -19.68 -9.32 -14.42
CA LYS A 260 -20.12 -10.46 -13.62
C LYS A 260 -19.84 -10.19 -12.15
N MET A 261 -20.86 -10.23 -11.31
CA MET A 261 -20.68 -10.12 -9.86
C MET A 261 -19.95 -11.34 -9.29
N PRO A 262 -19.01 -11.16 -8.33
CA PRO A 262 -18.35 -12.27 -7.67
C PRO A 262 -19.34 -13.04 -6.80
N THR A 263 -19.16 -14.35 -6.70
CA THR A 263 -19.95 -15.17 -5.77
C THR A 263 -19.28 -15.17 -4.39
N ASN A 264 -19.62 -14.18 -3.55
CA ASN A 264 -19.05 -14.09 -2.21
C ASN A 264 -19.85 -14.94 -1.21
N LYS A 265 -19.42 -16.18 -0.97
CA LYS A 265 -20.07 -17.09 -0.01
C LYS A 265 -19.88 -16.69 1.47
N LYS A 266 -18.96 -15.75 1.77
CA LYS A 266 -18.60 -15.37 3.14
C LYS A 266 -19.47 -14.26 3.71
N ARG A 267 -20.15 -13.50 2.85
CA ARG A 267 -21.02 -12.40 3.25
C ARG A 267 -22.48 -12.76 2.95
N PRO A 268 -23.40 -12.64 3.94
CA PRO A 268 -24.82 -12.75 3.65
C PRO A 268 -25.26 -11.63 2.70
N GLU A 269 -26.21 -11.95 1.81
CA GLU A 269 -26.84 -11.00 0.88
C GLU A 269 -27.55 -9.84 1.61
#